data_AF-A0A2S1QWV4-F1
#
_entry.id   AF-A0A2S1QWV4-F1
#
_cell.length_a   1.000
_cell.length_b   1.000
_cell.length_c   1.000
_cell.angle_alpha   90.00
_cell.angle_beta   90.00
_cell.angle_gamma   90.00
#
_symmetry.space_group_name_H-M   'P 1'
#
loop_
_entity.id
_entity.type
_entity.pdbx_description
1 polymer ?
#
loop_
_entity_poly.entity_id
_entity_poly.type
_entity_poly.pdbx_seq_one_letter_code
_entity_poly.pdbx_strand_id
1 'polypeptide(L)'
;MMAAVIMKKRYRIKRIFLSLVVLFCFMLMSYKAFFYFDHRSEQKEIIKNQDVTRLSKAEMAQLEEGDFILRRGFGFFSDYISKNLNDTINHNTIDVTHAGIIVRRNGALHVIHSLSSDVTNIDGLQIQPLAEFLNYSAPGKIIVTHVKTTDAAMGHKVAQLAEGYLAKHIPFDHKGTIDDDSELFCTELIWKILEKDLHCVTLPSDPKVRKDFFYSMMPMYDTAYFDIKINQYISK
;
A
#
# COMPACT_ATOMS: atom_id res chain seq x y z
N MET A 1 -21.26 2.52 -58.82
CA MET A 1 -20.28 1.64 -58.12
C MET A 1 -19.62 2.29 -56.89
N MET A 2 -19.18 3.56 -56.94
CA MET A 2 -18.55 4.25 -55.79
C MET A 2 -19.40 4.33 -54.51
N ALA A 3 -20.70 4.63 -54.61
CA ALA A 3 -21.57 4.79 -53.43
C ALA A 3 -21.68 3.50 -52.59
N ALA A 4 -21.81 2.33 -53.23
CA ALA A 4 -21.89 1.04 -52.54
C ALA A 4 -20.57 0.66 -51.83
N VAL A 5 -19.42 1.03 -52.41
CA VAL A 5 -18.10 0.82 -51.79
C VAL A 5 -17.93 1.71 -50.56
N ILE A 6 -18.34 2.98 -50.65
CA ILE A 6 -18.31 3.93 -49.52
C ILE A 6 -19.26 3.49 -48.40
N MET A 7 -20.46 3.01 -48.73
CA MET A 7 -21.42 2.46 -47.76
C MET A 7 -20.89 1.20 -47.07
N LYS A 8 -20.30 0.25 -47.81
CA LYS A 8 -19.72 -0.98 -47.24
C LYS A 8 -18.51 -0.67 -46.35
N LYS A 9 -17.70 0.34 -46.71
CA LYS A 9 -16.59 0.84 -45.89
C LYS A 9 -17.10 1.52 -44.61
N ARG A 10 -18.11 2.39 -44.69
CA ARG A 10 -18.78 2.99 -43.51
C ARG A 10 -19.40 1.94 -42.59
N TYR A 11 -20.06 0.92 -43.14
CA TYR A 11 -20.64 -0.18 -42.36
C TYR A 11 -19.57 -1.02 -41.65
N ARG A 12 -18.45 -1.33 -42.31
CA ARG A 12 -17.30 -2.00 -41.69
C ARG A 12 -16.69 -1.16 -40.55
N ILE A 13 -16.52 0.15 -40.75
CA ILE A 13 -16.00 1.06 -39.71
C ILE A 13 -16.94 1.08 -38.49
N LYS A 14 -18.27 1.17 -38.69
CA LYS A 14 -19.25 1.12 -37.60
C LYS A 14 -19.22 -0.21 -36.83
N ARG A 15 -19.04 -1.34 -37.53
CA ARG A 15 -18.90 -2.66 -36.89
C ARG A 15 -17.62 -2.77 -36.06
N ILE A 16 -16.49 -2.30 -36.58
CA ILE A 16 -15.21 -2.27 -35.84
C ILE A 16 -15.34 -1.40 -34.59
N PHE A 17 -15.91 -0.20 -34.73
CA PHE A 17 -16.14 0.69 -33.60
C PHE A 17 -17.04 0.05 -32.54
N LEU A 18 -18.16 -0.58 -32.94
CA LEU A 18 -19.03 -1.31 -32.02
C LEU A 18 -18.29 -2.45 -31.31
N SER A 19 -17.48 -3.23 -32.02
CA SER A 19 -16.67 -4.29 -31.41
C SER A 19 -15.67 -3.75 -30.39
N LEU A 20 -15.02 -2.61 -30.66
CA LEU A 20 -14.13 -1.95 -29.71
C LEU A 20 -14.87 -1.45 -28.47
N VAL A 21 -16.06 -0.87 -28.64
CA VAL A 21 -16.91 -0.43 -27.52
C VAL A 21 -17.33 -1.62 -26.67
N VAL A 22 -17.77 -2.73 -27.27
CA VAL A 22 -18.13 -3.96 -26.55
C VAL A 22 -16.94 -4.53 -25.80
N LEU A 23 -15.76 -4.59 -26.44
CA LEU A 23 -14.53 -5.03 -25.79
C LEU A 23 -14.17 -4.14 -24.60
N PHE A 24 -14.27 -2.82 -24.75
CA PHE A 24 -14.04 -1.86 -23.68
C PHE A 24 -15.01 -2.05 -22.50
N CYS A 25 -16.30 -2.18 -22.77
CA CYS A 25 -17.29 -2.47 -21.73
C CYS A 25 -17.02 -3.81 -21.02
N PHE A 26 -16.60 -4.83 -21.77
CA PHE A 26 -16.24 -6.12 -21.20
C PHE A 26 -15.01 -5.99 -20.28
N MET A 27 -13.96 -5.27 -20.71
CA MET A 27 -12.78 -5.01 -19.87
C MET A 27 -13.15 -4.27 -18.57
N LEU A 28 -13.98 -3.24 -18.64
CA LEU A 28 -14.47 -2.53 -17.45
C LEU A 28 -15.27 -3.43 -16.50
N MET A 29 -16.12 -4.31 -17.06
CA MET A 29 -16.90 -5.26 -16.27
C MET A 29 -16.01 -6.31 -15.61
N SER A 30 -15.03 -6.84 -16.33
CA SER A 30 -14.03 -7.78 -15.79
C SER A 30 -13.20 -7.14 -14.67
N TYR A 31 -12.78 -5.89 -14.85
CA TYR A 31 -12.07 -5.11 -13.83
C TYR A 31 -12.89 -4.96 -12.54
N LYS A 32 -14.15 -4.51 -12.65
CA LYS A 32 -15.03 -4.39 -11.47
C LYS A 32 -15.35 -5.74 -10.84
N ALA A 33 -15.51 -6.77 -11.64
CA ALA A 33 -15.73 -8.13 -11.14
C ALA A 33 -14.52 -8.62 -10.34
N PHE A 34 -13.29 -8.34 -10.80
CA PHE A 34 -12.06 -8.69 -10.08
C PHE A 34 -12.07 -8.11 -8.66
N PHE A 35 -12.23 -6.79 -8.50
CA PHE A 35 -12.23 -6.15 -7.18
C PHE A 35 -13.41 -6.57 -6.31
N TYR A 36 -14.57 -6.86 -6.90
CA TYR A 36 -15.70 -7.43 -6.17
C TYR A 36 -15.38 -8.82 -5.59
N PHE A 37 -14.76 -9.70 -6.39
CA PHE A 37 -14.37 -11.03 -5.92
C PHE A 37 -13.21 -10.97 -4.94
N ASP A 38 -12.26 -10.05 -5.15
CA ASP A 38 -11.15 -9.77 -4.24
C ASP A 38 -11.64 -9.36 -2.85
N HIS A 39 -12.50 -8.35 -2.79
CA HIS A 39 -13.11 -7.89 -1.54
C HIS A 39 -13.87 -9.01 -0.83
N ARG A 40 -14.64 -9.83 -1.57
CA ARG A 40 -15.32 -11.00 -0.98
C ARG A 40 -14.35 -12.05 -0.45
N SER A 41 -13.20 -12.24 -1.09
CA SER A 41 -12.16 -13.15 -0.63
C SER A 41 -11.51 -12.63 0.65
N GLU A 42 -11.19 -11.33 0.69
CA GLU A 42 -10.66 -10.67 1.87
C GLU A 42 -11.62 -10.77 3.07
N GLN A 43 -12.89 -10.42 2.89
CA GLN A 43 -13.88 -10.47 3.98
C GLN A 43 -14.05 -11.88 4.57
N LYS A 44 -13.98 -12.92 3.74
CA LYS A 44 -14.01 -14.31 4.21
C LYS A 44 -12.81 -14.64 5.09
N GLU A 45 -11.61 -14.22 4.70
CA GLU A 45 -10.40 -14.44 5.51
C GLU A 45 -10.39 -13.61 6.79
N ILE A 46 -10.93 -12.38 6.78
CA ILE A 46 -11.10 -11.57 7.99
C ILE A 46 -12.00 -12.31 8.99
N ILE A 47 -13.18 -12.76 8.56
CA ILE A 47 -14.13 -13.49 9.41
C ILE A 47 -13.50 -14.78 9.95
N LYS A 48 -12.83 -15.55 9.08
CA LYS A 48 -12.16 -16.79 9.46
C LYS A 48 -11.06 -16.58 10.52
N ASN A 49 -10.40 -15.43 10.50
CA ASN A 49 -9.30 -15.11 11.40
C ASN A 49 -9.69 -14.06 12.46
N GLN A 50 -10.98 -13.81 12.71
CA GLN A 50 -11.42 -12.74 13.62
C GLN A 50 -10.95 -12.95 15.07
N ASP A 51 -10.86 -14.21 15.51
CA ASP A 51 -10.49 -14.59 16.88
C ASP A 51 -8.98 -14.79 17.06
N VAL A 52 -8.20 -14.61 15.98
CA VAL A 52 -6.75 -14.79 16.01
C VAL A 52 -6.07 -13.48 16.39
N THR A 53 -5.40 -13.45 17.54
CA THR A 53 -4.59 -12.31 17.95
C THR A 53 -3.49 -12.03 16.93
N ARG A 54 -3.40 -10.78 16.44
CA ARG A 54 -2.40 -10.36 15.44
C ARG A 54 -1.09 -9.90 16.05
N LEU A 55 -1.18 -9.13 17.13
CA LEU A 55 -0.04 -8.72 17.95
C LEU A 55 -0.35 -9.12 19.39
N SER A 56 0.58 -9.82 20.03
CA SER A 56 0.52 -10.14 21.46
C SER A 56 0.54 -8.88 22.31
N LYS A 57 0.18 -8.99 23.60
CA LYS A 57 0.28 -7.86 24.54
C LYS A 57 1.70 -7.30 24.64
N ALA A 58 2.71 -8.16 24.54
CA ALA A 58 4.12 -7.77 24.59
C ALA A 58 4.55 -7.02 23.33
N GLU A 59 4.08 -7.44 22.14
CA GLU A 59 4.30 -6.70 20.89
C GLU A 59 3.57 -5.36 20.91
N MET A 60 2.30 -5.34 21.32
CA MET A 60 1.51 -4.10 21.44
C MET A 60 2.17 -3.07 22.37
N ALA A 61 2.85 -3.50 23.42
CA ALA A 61 3.55 -2.62 24.36
C ALA A 61 4.83 -1.99 23.80
N GLN A 62 5.38 -2.52 22.70
CA GLN A 62 6.56 -1.97 22.02
C GLN A 62 6.21 -0.89 21.00
N LEU A 63 4.93 -0.73 20.66
CA LEU A 63 4.47 0.21 19.66
C LEU A 63 4.50 1.64 20.17
N GLU A 64 5.12 2.51 19.39
CA GLU A 64 5.26 3.92 19.68
C GLU A 64 4.72 4.77 18.53
N GLU A 65 4.44 6.04 18.83
CA GLU A 65 4.05 7.00 17.80
C GLU A 65 5.23 7.24 16.84
N GLY A 66 4.94 7.25 15.54
CA GLY A 66 5.92 7.37 14.46
C GLY A 66 6.56 6.05 14.03
N ASP A 67 6.21 4.92 14.67
CA ASP A 67 6.57 3.60 14.14
C ASP A 67 5.87 3.34 12.80
N PHE A 68 6.55 2.59 11.92
CA PHE A 68 5.98 2.11 10.67
C PHE A 68 5.51 0.68 10.85
N ILE A 69 4.25 0.41 10.51
CA ILE A 69 3.68 -0.93 10.56
C ILE A 69 3.46 -1.46 9.15
N LEU A 70 4.08 -2.60 8.87
CA LEU A 70 3.94 -3.35 7.63
C LEU A 70 3.13 -4.61 7.88
N ARG A 71 2.24 -4.93 6.93
CA ARG A 71 1.42 -6.14 6.99
C ARG A 71 1.33 -6.84 5.63
N ARG A 72 1.10 -8.14 5.69
CA ARG A 72 0.46 -8.89 4.59
C ARG A 72 -1.06 -8.70 4.65
N GLY A 73 -1.68 -8.18 3.60
CA GLY A 73 -3.15 -8.15 3.47
C GLY A 73 -3.73 -9.49 3.01
N PHE A 74 -5.07 -9.59 2.93
CA PHE A 74 -5.75 -10.71 2.27
C PHE A 74 -6.16 -10.35 0.83
N GLY A 75 -6.74 -11.32 0.12
CA GLY A 75 -7.23 -11.11 -1.25
C GLY A 75 -6.20 -11.37 -2.35
N PHE A 76 -6.71 -11.49 -3.56
CA PHE A 76 -5.93 -11.65 -4.78
C PHE A 76 -5.05 -10.44 -5.09
N PHE A 77 -5.48 -9.22 -4.76
CA PHE A 77 -4.66 -8.03 -4.98
C PHE A 77 -3.43 -8.06 -4.06
N SER A 78 -3.60 -8.38 -2.78
CA SER A 78 -2.47 -8.66 -1.88
C SER A 78 -1.60 -9.77 -2.46
N ASP A 79 -2.18 -10.90 -2.88
CA ASP A 79 -1.42 -12.00 -3.52
C ASP A 79 -0.58 -11.55 -4.72
N TYR A 80 -1.11 -10.64 -5.54
CA TYR A 80 -0.39 -10.06 -6.66
C TYR A 80 0.80 -9.23 -6.18
N ILE A 81 0.61 -8.31 -5.22
CA ILE A 81 1.69 -7.46 -4.68
C ILE A 81 2.82 -8.32 -4.11
N SER A 82 2.50 -9.30 -3.25
CA SER A 82 3.52 -10.17 -2.65
C SER A 82 4.34 -10.95 -3.69
N LYS A 83 3.74 -11.35 -4.81
CA LYS A 83 4.41 -12.19 -5.82
C LYS A 83 5.23 -11.39 -6.81
N ASN A 84 4.87 -10.12 -7.03
CA ASN A 84 5.42 -9.31 -8.12
C ASN A 84 6.23 -8.10 -7.64
N LEU A 85 5.99 -7.60 -6.41
CA LEU A 85 6.66 -6.40 -5.88
C LEU A 85 7.63 -6.70 -4.73
N ASN A 86 7.50 -7.86 -4.10
CA ASN A 86 8.49 -8.32 -3.14
C ASN A 86 9.43 -9.27 -3.85
N ASP A 87 10.70 -8.88 -3.88
CA ASP A 87 11.74 -9.72 -4.42
C ASP A 87 11.92 -10.97 -3.57
N THR A 88 11.94 -12.13 -4.21
CA THR A 88 12.57 -13.35 -3.67
C THR A 88 14.08 -13.18 -3.68
N ILE A 89 14.61 -12.21 -2.93
CA ILE A 89 16.04 -12.13 -2.67
C ILE A 89 16.36 -13.01 -1.46
N ASN A 90 17.26 -13.98 -1.67
CA ASN A 90 17.86 -14.84 -0.64
C ASN A 90 16.91 -15.79 0.10
N HIS A 91 15.91 -16.38 -0.59
CA HIS A 91 15.01 -17.40 -0.02
C HIS A 91 14.24 -16.97 1.24
N ASN A 92 14.26 -15.68 1.61
CA ASN A 92 13.62 -15.17 2.80
C ASN A 92 12.23 -14.63 2.43
N THR A 93 11.18 -15.27 2.94
CA THR A 93 9.79 -15.12 2.45
C THR A 93 9.04 -14.00 3.16
N ILE A 94 9.55 -12.76 3.07
CA ILE A 94 8.81 -11.58 3.54
C ILE A 94 7.82 -11.16 2.44
N ASP A 95 6.52 -11.34 2.72
CA ASP A 95 5.42 -11.14 1.78
C ASP A 95 4.51 -9.95 2.15
N VAL A 96 5.00 -8.99 2.93
CA VAL A 96 4.23 -7.78 3.30
C VAL A 96 3.79 -7.01 2.06
N THR A 97 2.59 -6.44 2.07
CA THR A 97 2.02 -5.77 0.88
C THR A 97 1.53 -4.36 1.16
N HIS A 98 1.55 -3.96 2.43
CA HIS A 98 1.03 -2.67 2.84
C HIS A 98 1.83 -2.11 4.00
N ALA A 99 1.90 -0.79 4.07
CA ALA A 99 2.54 -0.06 5.16
C ALA A 99 1.67 1.11 5.63
N GLY A 100 1.91 1.55 6.86
CA GLY A 100 1.31 2.74 7.42
C GLY A 100 2.15 3.29 8.59
N ILE A 101 1.80 4.49 9.04
CA ILE A 101 2.46 5.21 10.12
C ILE A 101 1.56 5.13 11.36
N ILE A 102 2.08 4.65 12.47
CA ILE A 102 1.39 4.62 13.76
C ILE A 102 1.36 6.04 14.33
N VAL A 103 0.17 6.52 14.66
CA VAL A 103 -0.05 7.83 15.30
C VAL A 103 -0.91 7.68 16.54
N ARG A 104 -0.79 8.60 17.50
CA ARG A 104 -1.62 8.61 18.70
C ARG A 104 -2.67 9.72 18.63
N ARG A 105 -3.95 9.33 18.65
CA ARG A 105 -5.08 10.26 18.77
C ARG A 105 -5.89 9.94 20.02
N ASN A 106 -6.12 10.94 20.87
CA ASN A 106 -6.92 10.82 22.10
C ASN A 106 -6.49 9.63 22.97
N GLY A 107 -5.17 9.38 23.08
CA GLY A 107 -4.62 8.27 23.84
C GLY A 107 -4.62 6.90 23.14
N ALA A 108 -5.31 6.75 22.00
CA ALA A 108 -5.40 5.50 21.25
C ALA A 108 -4.53 5.50 19.99
N LEU A 109 -3.98 4.32 19.65
CA LEU A 109 -3.17 4.14 18.46
C LEU A 109 -4.05 3.99 17.21
N HIS A 110 -3.65 4.71 16.17
CA HIS A 110 -4.24 4.70 14.85
C HIS A 110 -3.13 4.50 13.81
N VAL A 111 -3.53 4.16 12.59
CA VAL A 111 -2.61 4.02 11.46
C VAL A 111 -3.04 4.99 10.36
N ILE A 112 -2.13 5.87 9.95
CA ILE A 112 -2.26 6.69 8.75
C ILE A 112 -1.60 5.93 7.60
N HIS A 113 -2.33 5.77 6.50
CA HIS A 113 -1.87 5.00 5.34
C HIS A 113 -2.64 5.44 4.09
N SER A 114 -2.07 5.19 2.92
CA SER A 114 -2.72 5.44 1.63
C SER A 114 -3.31 4.14 1.07
N LEU A 115 -4.56 4.14 0.61
CA LEU A 115 -5.16 2.99 -0.10
C LEU A 115 -5.93 3.46 -1.35
N SER A 116 -5.99 2.60 -2.37
CA SER A 116 -6.80 2.85 -3.57
C SER A 116 -8.31 2.80 -3.27
N SER A 117 -9.08 3.65 -3.93
CA SER A 117 -10.55 3.55 -4.01
C SER A 117 -11.08 2.26 -4.64
N ASP A 118 -10.23 1.49 -5.31
CA ASP A 118 -10.57 0.14 -5.78
C ASP A 118 -10.74 -0.86 -4.62
N VAL A 119 -10.15 -0.54 -3.46
CA VAL A 119 -10.12 -1.42 -2.28
C VAL A 119 -10.94 -0.85 -1.12
N THR A 120 -11.05 0.48 -1.00
CA THR A 120 -11.80 1.14 0.07
C THR A 120 -12.66 2.30 -0.42
N ASN A 121 -13.57 2.79 0.42
CA ASN A 121 -14.44 3.92 0.06
C ASN A 121 -13.70 5.28 0.04
N ILE A 122 -12.50 5.35 0.62
CA ILE A 122 -11.70 6.58 0.69
C ILE A 122 -10.50 6.38 -0.24
N ASP A 123 -10.38 7.24 -1.26
CA ASP A 123 -9.23 7.23 -2.16
C ASP A 123 -8.07 7.99 -1.50
N GLY A 124 -6.92 7.35 -1.37
CA GLY A 124 -5.69 7.94 -0.88
C GLY A 124 -5.52 7.86 0.63
N LEU A 125 -5.00 8.94 1.21
CA LEU A 125 -4.64 8.99 2.62
C LEU A 125 -5.88 8.93 3.51
N GLN A 126 -5.86 7.96 4.41
CA GLN A 126 -6.89 7.79 5.42
C GLN A 126 -6.26 7.40 6.77
N ILE A 127 -7.11 7.38 7.78
CA ILE A 127 -6.75 6.97 9.13
C ILE A 127 -7.77 5.97 9.64
N GLN A 128 -7.28 4.92 10.29
CA GLN A 128 -8.13 3.95 10.97
C GLN A 128 -7.54 3.54 12.33
N PRO A 129 -8.37 3.07 13.27
CA PRO A 129 -7.88 2.50 14.52
C PRO A 129 -6.89 1.36 14.27
N LEU A 130 -5.83 1.25 15.08
CA LEU A 130 -4.85 0.18 14.94
C LEU A 130 -5.50 -1.21 15.01
N ALA A 131 -6.47 -1.41 15.90
CA ALA A 131 -7.21 -2.67 16.00
C ALA A 131 -7.91 -3.05 14.69
N GLU A 132 -8.50 -2.07 14.01
CA GLU A 132 -9.11 -2.29 12.70
C GLU A 132 -8.03 -2.64 11.67
N PHE A 133 -6.90 -1.93 11.65
CA PHE A 133 -5.79 -2.22 10.74
C PHE A 133 -5.26 -3.66 10.90
N LEU A 134 -5.21 -4.15 12.14
CA LEU A 134 -4.77 -5.50 12.43
C LEU A 134 -5.74 -6.56 11.88
N ASN A 135 -7.06 -6.32 11.86
CA ASN A 135 -8.04 -7.29 11.37
C ASN A 135 -7.81 -7.68 9.90
N TYR A 136 -7.37 -6.73 9.08
CA TYR A 136 -7.01 -6.92 7.66
C TYR A 136 -5.59 -7.47 7.45
N SER A 137 -4.84 -7.77 8.52
CA SER A 137 -3.51 -8.37 8.44
C SER A 137 -3.61 -9.89 8.46
N ALA A 138 -2.80 -10.60 7.67
CA ALA A 138 -2.67 -12.05 7.80
C ALA A 138 -1.97 -12.41 9.13
N PRO A 139 -2.38 -13.50 9.81
CA PRO A 139 -1.76 -13.92 11.06
C PRO A 139 -0.25 -14.20 10.92
N GLY A 140 0.56 -13.69 11.84
CA GLY A 140 2.02 -13.93 11.86
C GLY A 140 2.77 -13.24 10.72
N LYS A 141 2.21 -12.18 10.14
CA LYS A 141 2.72 -11.50 8.94
C LYS A 141 2.78 -9.99 9.12
N ILE A 142 3.28 -9.57 10.28
CA ILE A 142 3.49 -8.16 10.63
C ILE A 142 4.96 -7.89 10.89
N ILE A 143 5.44 -6.75 10.40
CA ILE A 143 6.73 -6.17 10.74
C ILE A 143 6.46 -4.75 11.26
N VAL A 144 7.11 -4.37 12.36
CA VAL A 144 7.10 -2.98 12.85
C VAL A 144 8.52 -2.47 12.88
N THR A 145 8.74 -1.33 12.23
CA THR A 145 10.03 -0.68 12.13
C THR A 145 9.97 0.73 12.70
N HIS A 146 11.11 1.23 13.14
CA HIS A 146 11.30 2.60 13.61
C HIS A 146 12.46 3.21 12.84
N VAL A 147 12.37 4.50 12.48
CA VAL A 147 13.47 5.19 11.80
C VAL A 147 14.74 5.14 12.65
N LYS A 148 15.85 4.75 12.04
CA LYS A 148 17.14 4.65 12.74
C LYS A 148 17.71 6.05 12.95
N THR A 149 17.66 6.53 14.18
CA THR A 149 18.05 7.90 14.52
C THR A 149 18.45 8.02 15.98
N THR A 150 19.24 9.06 16.30
CA THR A 150 19.55 9.45 17.68
C THR A 150 18.57 10.48 18.23
N ASP A 151 17.69 11.02 17.40
CA ASP A 151 16.69 12.01 17.81
C ASP A 151 15.45 11.33 18.44
N ALA A 152 15.35 11.40 19.76
CA ALA A 152 14.22 10.84 20.50
C ALA A 152 12.85 11.46 20.15
N ALA A 153 12.83 12.65 19.52
CA ALA A 153 11.60 13.29 19.08
C ALA A 153 11.19 12.90 17.65
N MET A 154 11.97 12.06 16.96
CA MET A 154 11.74 11.75 15.55
C MET A 154 10.37 11.11 15.29
N GLY A 155 9.97 10.15 16.13
CA GLY A 155 8.66 9.50 15.99
C GLY A 155 7.49 10.51 16.03
N HIS A 156 7.55 11.48 16.94
CA HIS A 156 6.56 12.54 17.04
C HIS A 156 6.54 13.45 15.79
N LYS A 157 7.71 13.81 15.25
CA LYS A 157 7.82 14.61 14.02
C LYS A 157 7.23 13.88 12.81
N VAL A 158 7.53 12.58 12.68
CA VAL A 158 6.95 11.72 11.63
C VAL A 158 5.43 11.70 11.74
N ALA A 159 4.89 11.47 12.94
CA ALA A 159 3.45 11.45 13.17
C ALA A 159 2.78 12.79 12.86
N GLN A 160 3.39 13.91 13.27
CA GLN A 160 2.87 15.26 12.99
C GLN A 160 2.82 15.55 11.48
N LEU A 161 3.85 15.16 10.73
CA LEU A 161 3.86 15.31 9.28
C LEU A 161 2.80 14.43 8.60
N ALA A 162 2.67 13.17 9.04
CA ALA A 162 1.65 12.26 8.55
C ALA A 162 0.23 12.82 8.75
N GLU A 163 -0.05 13.40 9.92
CA GLU A 163 -1.29 14.12 10.22
C GLU A 163 -1.50 15.32 9.30
N GLY A 164 -0.43 16.09 9.03
CA GLY A 164 -0.46 17.20 8.09
C GLY A 164 -0.78 16.79 6.65
N TYR A 165 -0.28 15.63 6.21
CA TYR A 165 -0.59 15.07 4.89
C TYR A 165 -2.01 14.51 4.82
N LEU A 166 -2.46 13.83 5.87
CA LEU A 166 -3.83 13.36 5.98
C LEU A 166 -4.85 14.51 5.86
N ALA A 167 -4.58 15.66 6.50
CA ALA A 167 -5.46 16.83 6.43
C ALA A 167 -5.59 17.42 5.00
N LYS A 168 -4.61 17.17 4.12
CA LYS A 168 -4.63 17.60 2.72
C LYS A 168 -5.46 16.70 1.80
N HIS A 169 -5.94 15.54 2.29
CA HIS A 169 -6.71 14.57 1.51
C HIS A 169 -6.00 14.16 0.20
N ILE A 170 -4.72 13.80 0.30
CA ILE A 170 -3.93 13.41 -0.87
C ILE A 170 -4.51 12.10 -1.45
N PRO A 171 -4.87 12.07 -2.75
CA PRO A 171 -5.40 10.89 -3.41
C PRO A 171 -4.35 9.77 -3.57
N PHE A 172 -4.82 8.58 -3.94
CA PHE A 172 -3.94 7.42 -4.12
C PHE A 172 -3.18 7.50 -5.45
N ASP A 173 -1.92 7.08 -5.46
CA ASP A 173 -1.15 6.97 -6.71
C ASP A 173 -1.46 5.66 -7.44
N HIS A 174 -2.35 5.78 -8.43
CA HIS A 174 -2.72 4.68 -9.32
C HIS A 174 -1.68 4.40 -10.41
N LYS A 175 -0.72 5.30 -10.61
CA LYS A 175 0.26 5.25 -11.71
C LYS A 175 1.65 4.79 -11.24
N GLY A 176 1.94 4.87 -9.94
CA GLY A 176 3.28 4.61 -9.38
C GLY A 176 4.28 5.66 -9.87
N THR A 177 3.85 6.92 -9.93
CA THR A 177 4.67 8.06 -10.32
C THR A 177 5.49 8.53 -9.12
N ILE A 178 6.69 7.95 -9.00
CA ILE A 178 7.65 8.33 -7.96
C ILE A 178 8.05 9.80 -8.12
N ASP A 179 8.22 10.49 -6.99
CA ASP A 179 8.58 11.91 -6.90
C ASP A 179 7.47 12.89 -7.39
N ASP A 180 6.23 12.41 -7.51
CA ASP A 180 5.03 13.25 -7.56
C ASP A 180 4.36 13.26 -6.18
N ASP A 181 4.07 14.46 -5.66
CA ASP A 181 3.48 14.64 -4.34
C ASP A 181 1.95 14.81 -4.38
N SER A 182 1.35 14.79 -5.58
CA SER A 182 -0.07 15.00 -5.80
C SER A 182 -0.93 13.75 -5.61
N GLU A 183 -0.33 12.57 -5.72
CA GLU A 183 -0.91 11.24 -5.48
C GLU A 183 0.14 10.43 -4.69
N LEU A 184 -0.25 9.58 -3.72
CA LEU A 184 0.73 8.81 -2.91
C LEU A 184 0.39 7.32 -2.77
N PHE A 185 1.38 6.45 -3.01
CA PHE A 185 1.38 5.05 -2.59
C PHE A 185 1.68 4.92 -1.08
N CYS A 186 1.44 3.74 -0.50
CA CYS A 186 1.50 3.58 0.97
C CYS A 186 2.91 3.75 1.56
N THR A 187 3.97 3.39 0.83
CA THR A 187 5.37 3.56 1.23
C THR A 187 5.92 4.93 0.85
N GLU A 188 5.39 5.57 -0.19
CA GLU A 188 5.84 6.88 -0.67
C GLU A 188 5.66 7.98 0.37
N LEU A 189 4.53 7.99 1.10
CA LEU A 189 4.33 8.94 2.20
C LEU A 189 5.48 8.85 3.22
N ILE A 190 5.90 7.64 3.58
CA ILE A 190 6.94 7.43 4.58
C ILE A 190 8.27 7.96 4.06
N TRP A 191 8.66 7.56 2.84
CA TRP A 191 9.92 8.01 2.24
C TRP A 191 9.96 9.52 1.99
N LYS A 192 8.83 10.11 1.60
CA LYS A 192 8.67 11.55 1.45
C LYS A 192 8.94 12.29 2.76
N ILE A 193 8.31 11.85 3.85
CA ILE A 193 8.54 12.42 5.19
C ILE A 193 10.02 12.31 5.58
N LEU A 194 10.64 11.15 5.39
CA LEU A 194 12.01 10.91 5.83
C LEU A 194 13.06 11.63 4.97
N GLU A 195 12.92 11.62 3.64
CA GLU A 195 13.90 12.19 2.70
C GLU A 195 13.69 13.69 2.47
N LYS A 196 12.44 14.09 2.20
CA LYS A 196 12.13 15.46 1.73
C LYS A 196 11.79 16.42 2.87
N ASP A 197 11.09 15.97 3.91
CA ASP A 197 10.64 16.86 4.99
C ASP A 197 11.62 16.88 6.16
N LEU A 198 12.14 15.71 6.56
CA LEU A 198 13.02 15.56 7.72
C LEU A 198 14.49 15.46 7.36
N HIS A 199 14.82 15.18 6.09
CA HIS A 199 16.18 15.03 5.59
C HIS A 199 17.05 14.07 6.44
N CYS A 200 16.44 13.03 7.00
CA CYS A 200 17.11 12.10 7.91
C CYS A 200 17.58 10.81 7.23
N VAL A 201 17.23 10.62 5.95
CA VAL A 201 17.71 9.51 5.12
C VAL A 201 18.20 10.04 3.77
N THR A 202 19.12 9.32 3.15
CA THR A 202 19.55 9.57 1.76
C THR A 202 19.15 8.36 0.94
N LEU A 203 18.27 8.55 -0.04
CA LEU A 203 17.82 7.49 -0.92
C LEU A 203 18.64 7.47 -2.23
N PRO A 204 18.56 6.37 -3.02
CA PRO A 204 19.20 6.33 -4.32
C PRO A 204 18.74 7.47 -5.23
N SER A 205 19.70 8.08 -5.92
CA SER A 205 19.48 9.16 -6.89
C SER A 205 19.48 8.68 -8.34
N ASP A 206 20.06 7.49 -8.62
CA ASP A 206 19.96 6.87 -9.94
C ASP A 206 18.49 6.56 -10.27
N PRO A 207 17.93 7.02 -11.40
CA PRO A 207 16.51 6.89 -11.69
C PRO A 207 16.01 5.44 -11.71
N LYS A 208 16.81 4.48 -12.19
CA LYS A 208 16.40 3.09 -12.27
C LYS A 208 16.42 2.45 -10.88
N VAL A 209 17.51 2.66 -10.13
CA VAL A 209 17.62 2.13 -8.76
C VAL A 209 16.57 2.75 -7.84
N ARG A 210 16.33 4.05 -7.96
CA ARG A 210 15.27 4.75 -7.23
C ARG A 210 13.90 4.17 -7.58
N LYS A 211 13.64 3.90 -8.86
CA LYS A 211 12.41 3.22 -9.27
C LYS A 211 12.26 1.88 -8.55
N ASP A 212 13.24 1.00 -8.67
CA ASP A 212 13.18 -0.34 -8.07
C ASP A 212 13.03 -0.26 -6.52
N PHE A 213 13.65 0.75 -5.89
CA PHE A 213 13.53 1.02 -4.45
C PHE A 213 12.09 1.33 -4.02
N PHE A 214 11.40 2.24 -4.71
CA PHE A 214 10.04 2.65 -4.33
C PHE A 214 8.96 1.63 -4.72
N TYR A 215 9.18 0.84 -5.78
CA TYR A 215 8.24 -0.20 -6.20
C TYR A 215 8.22 -1.42 -5.29
N SER A 216 9.22 -1.60 -4.40
CA SER A 216 9.29 -2.72 -3.48
C SER A 216 8.95 -2.32 -2.04
N MET A 217 8.40 -3.27 -1.28
CA MET A 217 8.27 -3.13 0.17
C MET A 217 9.59 -3.36 0.90
N MET A 218 10.58 -3.96 0.24
CA MET A 218 11.82 -4.41 0.87
C MET A 218 12.59 -3.31 1.62
N PRO A 219 12.75 -2.10 1.07
CA PRO A 219 13.50 -1.06 1.76
C PRO A 219 12.89 -0.63 3.10
N MET A 220 11.60 -0.86 3.33
CA MET A 220 10.91 -0.49 4.57
C MET A 220 11.32 -1.29 5.80
N TYR A 221 12.05 -2.40 5.60
CA TYR A 221 12.63 -3.21 6.67
C TYR A 221 14.14 -3.41 6.48
N ASP A 222 14.78 -2.54 5.71
CA ASP A 222 16.24 -2.49 5.60
C ASP A 222 16.83 -1.81 6.84
N THR A 223 17.77 -2.51 7.48
CA THR A 223 18.42 -2.07 8.72
C THR A 223 19.44 -0.94 8.53
N ALA A 224 19.71 -0.56 7.28
CA ALA A 224 20.40 0.68 6.95
C ALA A 224 19.55 1.92 7.32
N TYR A 225 18.22 1.83 7.21
CA TYR A 225 17.30 2.95 7.47
C TYR A 225 16.49 2.79 8.76
N PHE A 226 16.26 1.56 9.21
CA PHE A 226 15.33 1.29 10.30
C PHE A 226 15.88 0.33 11.36
N ASP A 227 15.43 0.54 12.59
CA ASP A 227 15.48 -0.48 13.63
C ASP A 227 14.19 -1.31 13.60
N ILE A 228 14.31 -2.64 13.61
CA ILE A 228 13.14 -3.55 13.57
C ILE A 228 12.71 -3.85 15.00
N LYS A 229 11.51 -3.41 15.39
CA LYS A 229 10.93 -3.66 16.72
C LYS A 229 10.21 -5.00 16.79
N ILE A 230 9.41 -5.31 15.76
CA ILE A 230 8.64 -6.55 15.68
C ILE A 230 8.89 -7.18 14.31
N ASN A 231 9.18 -8.47 14.28
CA ASN A 231 9.28 -9.23 13.04
C ASN A 231 8.73 -10.64 13.21
N GLN A 232 7.48 -10.85 12.78
CA GLN A 232 6.81 -12.14 12.91
C GLN A 232 7.26 -13.18 11.88
N TYR A 233 8.06 -12.80 10.88
CA TYR A 233 8.58 -13.72 9.87
C TYR A 233 9.76 -14.56 10.36
N ILE A 234 10.47 -14.10 11.40
CA ILE A 234 11.64 -14.78 11.99
C ILE A 234 11.21 -15.71 13.13
N SER A 235 9.99 -15.57 13.66
CA SER A 235 9.49 -16.31 14.83
C SER A 235 9.02 -17.74 14.53
N LYS A 236 9.67 -18.48 13.61
CA LYS A 236 9.36 -19.89 13.33
C LYS A 236 10.54 -20.82 13.55
#